data_AF-A0A453G1F4-F1
#
_entry.id   AF-A0A453G1F4-F1
#
_cell.length_a   1.000
_cell.length_b   1.000
_cell.length_c   1.000
_cell.angle_alpha   90.00
_cell.angle_beta   90.00
_cell.angle_gamma   90.00
#
_symmetry.space_group_name_H-M   'P 1'
#
loop_
_entity.id
_entity.type
_entity.pdbx_description
1 polymer ?
#
loop_
_entity_poly.entity_id
_entity_poly.type
_entity_poly.pdbx_seq_one_letter_code
_entity_poly.pdbx_strand_id
1 'polypeptide(L)'
;MESGEPLPRRDGRRGGWRAALFIVAVGFLERIGFTGVGGNLITYLTGPLGMSTAAAAAGVNAWSGTVLVLPLVGALAADSRLGRYRAVLIAGVLYLLSLGMLTVSSMLQTPQPHPAGCHSTASTCSPPISASSPARLAFFYTAIYLLALAQGFHMPCSEALGADQFDPSVGASRSSYFNWFHFSISWGYAIAAIVITYIEENVGWTEGFAVCWATMVVYLVVFLLGTRTYRVEQPVNSSSLAQLTKKLTFFRTDDATTDTQR
;
A
#
# COMPACT_ATOMS: atom_id res chain seq x y z
N MET A 1 -36.81 -17.17 -29.42
CA MET A 1 -36.72 -15.71 -29.31
C MET A 1 -36.77 -15.40 -27.82
N GLU A 2 -35.65 -15.60 -27.13
CA GLU A 2 -35.55 -15.34 -25.70
C GLU A 2 -35.58 -13.83 -25.48
N SER A 3 -36.61 -13.37 -24.80
CA SER A 3 -36.75 -12.02 -24.31
C SER A 3 -35.62 -11.75 -23.32
N GLY A 4 -34.58 -11.05 -23.78
CA GLY A 4 -33.55 -10.52 -22.90
C GLY A 4 -34.20 -9.58 -21.90
N GLU A 5 -34.32 -10.06 -20.65
CA GLU A 5 -34.64 -9.23 -19.49
C GLU A 5 -33.76 -7.97 -19.52
N PRO A 6 -34.34 -6.76 -19.45
CA PRO A 6 -33.56 -5.54 -19.40
C PRO A 6 -32.74 -5.55 -18.12
N LEU A 7 -31.41 -5.52 -18.24
CA LEU A 7 -30.51 -5.29 -17.12
C LEU A 7 -31.03 -4.08 -16.31
N PRO A 8 -31.08 -4.16 -14.98
CA PRO A 8 -31.65 -3.09 -14.15
C PRO A 8 -30.96 -1.76 -14.49
N ARG A 9 -31.77 -0.73 -14.78
CA ARG A 9 -31.30 0.61 -15.12
C ARG A 9 -30.29 1.06 -14.07
N ARG A 10 -29.08 1.38 -14.52
CA ARG A 10 -28.06 2.07 -13.72
C ARG A 10 -28.69 3.30 -13.07
N ASP A 11 -28.73 3.34 -11.74
CA ASP A 11 -28.97 4.60 -11.02
C ASP A 11 -27.91 5.60 -11.48
N GLY A 12 -28.31 6.58 -12.30
CA GLY A 12 -27.42 7.60 -12.89
C GLY A 12 -26.76 8.55 -11.88
N ARG A 13 -26.81 8.23 -10.59
CA ARG A 13 -26.25 9.02 -9.48
C ARG A 13 -24.91 8.51 -8.95
N ARG A 14 -24.48 7.28 -9.27
CA ARG A 14 -23.23 6.67 -8.74
C ARG A 14 -22.19 6.37 -9.83
N GLY A 15 -20.92 6.52 -9.48
CA GLY A 15 -19.77 6.37 -10.37
C GLY A 15 -19.39 7.66 -11.11
N GLY A 16 -18.60 7.51 -12.17
CA GLY A 16 -18.06 8.59 -12.97
C GLY A 16 -16.94 9.37 -12.28
N TRP A 17 -16.60 10.52 -12.87
CA TRP A 17 -15.46 11.33 -12.43
C TRP A 17 -15.54 11.82 -10.99
N ARG A 18 -16.74 12.10 -10.46
CA ARG A 18 -16.89 12.52 -9.06
C ARG A 18 -16.37 11.45 -8.08
N ALA A 19 -16.74 10.19 -8.32
CA ALA A 19 -16.25 9.05 -7.55
C ALA A 19 -14.75 8.80 -7.79
N ALA A 20 -14.33 8.84 -9.06
CA ALA A 20 -12.94 8.61 -9.43
C ALA A 20 -11.97 9.63 -8.82
N LEU A 21 -12.35 10.90 -8.70
CA LEU A 21 -11.52 11.94 -8.08
C LEU A 21 -11.21 11.67 -6.61
N PHE A 22 -12.16 11.12 -5.84
CA PHE A 22 -11.88 10.67 -4.47
C PHE A 22 -10.83 9.55 -4.48
N ILE A 23 -10.91 8.61 -5.42
CA ILE A 23 -9.99 7.47 -5.52
C ILE A 23 -8.59 7.91 -5.99
N VAL A 24 -8.51 8.88 -6.90
CA VAL A 24 -7.25 9.52 -7.31
C VAL A 24 -6.60 10.22 -6.11
N ALA A 25 -7.36 11.00 -5.33
CA ALA A 25 -6.86 11.65 -4.13
C ALA A 25 -6.39 10.64 -3.06
N VAL A 26 -7.12 9.54 -2.90
CA VAL A 26 -6.76 8.40 -2.05
C VAL A 26 -5.45 7.76 -2.51
N GLY A 27 -5.27 7.50 -3.81
CA GLY A 27 -4.01 6.98 -4.37
C GLY A 27 -2.82 7.93 -4.13
N PHE A 28 -3.03 9.24 -4.29
CA PHE A 28 -2.03 10.26 -4.00
C PHE A 28 -1.61 10.29 -2.52
N LEU A 29 -2.58 10.37 -1.61
CA LEU A 29 -2.34 10.44 -0.15
C LEU A 29 -1.68 9.17 0.38
N GLU A 30 -2.15 8.01 -0.08
CA GLU A 30 -1.54 6.74 0.27
C GLU A 30 -0.08 6.72 -0.16
N ARG A 31 0.19 7.14 -1.40
CA ARG A 31 1.55 7.11 -1.93
C ARG A 31 2.51 7.96 -1.10
N ILE A 32 2.08 9.11 -0.60
CA ILE A 32 2.91 9.95 0.27
C ILE A 32 3.29 9.18 1.55
N GLY A 33 2.30 8.68 2.29
CA GLY A 33 2.57 8.06 3.59
C GLY A 33 3.32 6.73 3.50
N PHE A 34 3.07 5.94 2.44
CA PHE A 34 3.79 4.69 2.24
C PHE A 34 5.23 4.90 1.78
N THR A 35 5.44 5.76 0.79
CA THR A 35 6.78 6.07 0.28
C THR A 35 7.60 6.82 1.32
N GLY A 36 6.98 7.62 2.20
CA GLY A 36 7.68 8.27 3.32
C GLY A 36 8.46 7.26 4.15
N VAL A 37 7.80 6.19 4.60
CA VAL A 37 8.47 5.12 5.35
C VAL A 37 9.44 4.32 4.49
N GLY A 38 8.98 3.82 3.33
CA GLY A 38 9.78 2.91 2.50
C GLY A 38 11.01 3.57 1.88
N GLY A 39 10.91 4.86 1.53
CA GLY A 39 11.93 5.63 0.84
C GLY A 39 13.17 5.90 1.69
N ASN A 40 13.02 6.00 3.02
CA ASN A 40 14.12 6.27 3.93
C ASN A 40 14.36 5.19 5.00
N LEU A 41 13.74 4.01 4.81
CA LEU A 41 13.78 2.92 5.78
C LEU A 41 15.20 2.48 6.12
N ILE A 42 16.11 2.42 5.14
CA ILE A 42 17.49 1.98 5.37
C ILE A 42 18.23 2.91 6.34
N THR A 43 18.02 4.22 6.22
CA THR A 43 18.62 5.25 7.08
C THR A 43 18.07 5.16 8.49
N TYR A 44 16.78 4.86 8.65
CA TYR A 44 16.18 4.60 9.96
C TYR A 44 16.79 3.36 10.65
N LEU A 45 16.98 2.29 9.88
CA LEU A 45 17.54 1.04 10.40
C LEU A 45 19.01 1.20 10.83
N THR A 46 19.82 1.90 10.04
CA THR A 46 21.26 2.08 10.32
C THR A 46 21.53 3.17 11.34
N GLY A 47 20.75 4.24 11.36
CA GLY A 47 20.87 5.33 12.32
C GLY A 47 20.16 5.02 13.65
N PRO A 48 18.90 5.42 13.83
CA PRO A 48 18.13 5.23 15.06
C PRO A 48 18.15 3.81 15.65
N LEU A 49 18.03 2.77 14.82
CA LEU A 49 18.02 1.38 15.29
C LEU A 49 19.42 0.76 15.42
N GLY A 50 20.46 1.43 14.91
CA GLY A 50 21.87 1.03 15.04
C GLY A 50 22.23 -0.29 14.37
N MET A 51 21.48 -0.72 13.35
CA MET A 51 21.78 -1.95 12.61
C MET A 51 23.00 -1.76 11.70
N SER A 52 23.75 -2.84 11.46
CA SER A 52 24.77 -2.82 10.42
C SER A 52 24.13 -2.61 9.04
N THR A 53 24.83 -1.95 8.12
CA THR A 53 24.34 -1.71 6.76
C THR A 53 23.89 -2.99 6.06
N ALA A 54 24.62 -4.09 6.25
CA ALA A 54 24.26 -5.40 5.69
C ALA A 54 22.94 -5.94 6.28
N ALA A 55 22.75 -5.87 7.60
CA ALA A 55 21.52 -6.32 8.24
C ALA A 55 20.32 -5.43 7.87
N ALA A 56 20.53 -4.11 7.83
CA ALA A 56 19.52 -3.14 7.40
C ALA A 56 19.08 -3.40 5.95
N ALA A 57 20.03 -3.56 5.02
CA ALA A 57 19.74 -3.88 3.63
C ALA A 57 18.98 -5.20 3.47
N ALA A 58 19.35 -6.24 4.22
CA ALA A 58 18.61 -7.50 4.24
C ALA A 58 17.17 -7.31 4.71
N GLY A 59 16.95 -6.52 5.78
CA GLY A 59 15.63 -6.17 6.28
C GLY A 59 14.78 -5.41 5.26
N VAL A 60 15.34 -4.37 4.64
CA VAL A 60 14.67 -3.58 3.58
C VAL A 60 14.32 -4.45 2.38
N ASN A 61 15.23 -5.32 1.94
CA ASN A 61 14.98 -6.22 0.80
C ASN A 61 13.88 -7.24 1.11
N ALA A 62 13.88 -7.82 2.33
CA ALA A 62 12.83 -8.73 2.76
C ALA A 62 11.46 -8.05 2.84
N TRP A 63 11.42 -6.81 3.36
CA TRP A 63 10.20 -6.01 3.41
C TRP A 63 9.70 -5.66 2.01
N SER A 64 10.58 -5.17 1.12
CA SER A 64 10.25 -4.87 -0.28
C SER A 64 9.75 -6.08 -1.04
N GLY A 65 10.38 -7.25 -0.86
CA GLY A 65 9.90 -8.51 -1.44
C GLY A 65 8.50 -8.88 -0.95
N THR A 66 8.21 -8.63 0.32
CA THR A 66 6.88 -8.86 0.91
C THR A 66 5.83 -7.91 0.33
N VAL A 67 6.16 -6.63 0.17
CA VAL A 67 5.31 -5.63 -0.49
C VAL A 67 4.98 -6.01 -1.93
N LEU A 68 5.87 -6.71 -2.64
CA LEU A 68 5.62 -7.19 -4.01
C LEU A 68 4.68 -8.40 -4.06
N VAL A 69 4.72 -9.28 -3.04
CA VAL A 69 3.93 -10.52 -3.01
C VAL A 69 2.52 -10.29 -2.46
N LEU A 70 2.38 -9.46 -1.44
CA LEU A 70 1.09 -9.25 -0.76
C LEU A 70 -0.05 -8.70 -1.63
N PRO A 71 0.19 -7.90 -2.69
CA PRO A 71 -0.85 -7.51 -3.65
C PRO A 71 -1.58 -8.71 -4.27
N LEU A 72 -0.88 -9.82 -4.53
CA LEU A 72 -1.52 -11.05 -5.03
C LEU A 72 -2.53 -11.60 -3.99
N VAL A 73 -2.12 -11.64 -2.73
CA VAL A 73 -2.98 -12.11 -1.63
C VAL A 73 -4.17 -11.17 -1.43
N GLY A 74 -3.93 -9.86 -1.44
CA GLY A 74 -4.97 -8.85 -1.29
C GLY A 74 -5.99 -8.89 -2.42
N ALA A 75 -5.55 -9.04 -3.67
CA ALA A 75 -6.42 -9.18 -4.83
C ALA A 75 -7.29 -10.44 -4.74
N LEU A 76 -6.70 -11.60 -4.43
CA LEU A 76 -7.44 -12.85 -4.26
C LEU A 76 -8.47 -12.77 -3.12
N ALA A 77 -8.13 -12.12 -2.01
CA ALA A 77 -9.06 -11.89 -0.90
C ALA A 77 -10.22 -10.97 -1.33
N ALA A 78 -9.93 -9.90 -2.07
CA ALA A 78 -10.93 -8.98 -2.61
C ALA A 78 -11.90 -9.66 -3.58
N ASP A 79 -11.38 -10.39 -4.56
CA ASP A 79 -12.18 -11.04 -5.61
C ASP A 79 -13.01 -12.22 -5.09
N SER A 80 -12.61 -12.86 -3.99
CA SER A 80 -13.31 -14.03 -3.45
C SER A 80 -14.55 -13.69 -2.63
N ARG A 81 -14.42 -12.86 -1.59
CA ARG A 81 -15.54 -12.53 -0.67
C ARG A 81 -15.48 -11.14 -0.06
N LEU A 82 -14.31 -10.50 -0.06
CA LEU A 82 -14.15 -9.24 0.66
C LEU A 82 -14.71 -8.06 -0.12
N GLY A 83 -14.54 -8.04 -1.44
CA GLY A 83 -14.87 -6.92 -2.31
C GLY A 83 -13.85 -5.78 -2.21
N ARG A 84 -13.71 -5.01 -3.30
CA ARG A 84 -12.68 -3.97 -3.47
C ARG A 84 -12.85 -2.84 -2.47
N TYR A 85 -14.07 -2.38 -2.25
CA TYR A 85 -14.35 -1.30 -1.29
C TYR A 85 -13.90 -1.66 0.13
N ARG A 86 -14.22 -2.88 0.60
CA ARG A 86 -13.85 -3.32 1.96
C ARG A 86 -12.35 -3.57 2.06
N ALA A 87 -11.71 -4.08 1.01
CA ALA A 87 -10.26 -4.24 0.97
C ALA A 87 -9.53 -2.89 1.14
N VAL A 88 -9.95 -1.85 0.41
CA VAL A 88 -9.40 -0.49 0.53
C VAL A 88 -9.68 0.10 1.93
N LEU A 89 -10.88 -0.12 2.48
CA LEU A 89 -11.21 0.31 3.84
C LEU A 89 -10.33 -0.37 4.91
N ILE A 90 -10.14 -1.68 4.81
CA ILE A 90 -9.27 -2.46 5.71
C ILE A 90 -7.84 -1.99 5.57
N ALA A 91 -7.36 -1.76 4.35
CA ALA A 91 -6.04 -1.18 4.13
C ALA A 91 -5.87 0.15 4.86
N GLY A 92 -6.83 1.05 4.77
CA GLY A 92 -6.85 2.32 5.52
C GLY A 92 -6.67 2.16 7.02
N VAL A 93 -7.39 1.20 7.63
CA VAL A 93 -7.25 0.91 9.07
C VAL A 93 -5.88 0.31 9.39
N LEU A 94 -5.37 -0.60 8.55
CA LEU A 94 -4.05 -1.21 8.71
C LEU A 94 -2.93 -0.17 8.58
N TYR A 95 -3.04 0.80 7.67
CA TYR A 95 -2.12 1.92 7.55
C TYR A 95 -2.08 2.77 8.82
N LEU A 96 -3.25 3.14 9.36
CA LEU A 96 -3.34 3.93 10.59
C LEU A 96 -2.72 3.19 11.78
N LEU A 97 -3.00 1.89 11.91
CA LEU A 97 -2.41 1.08 12.98
C LEU A 97 -0.89 0.98 12.81
N SER A 98 -0.43 0.67 11.60
CA SER A 98 1.00 0.53 11.29
C SER A 98 1.79 1.82 11.53
N LEU A 99 1.35 2.95 10.96
CA LEU A 99 2.06 4.22 11.11
C LEU A 99 1.95 4.78 12.53
N GLY A 100 0.85 4.47 13.24
CA GLY A 100 0.72 4.77 14.66
C GLY A 100 1.74 3.99 15.48
N MET A 101 1.89 2.69 15.20
CA MET A 101 2.93 1.86 15.81
C MET A 101 4.33 2.37 15.48
N LEU A 102 4.61 2.79 14.23
CA LEU A 102 5.90 3.35 13.85
C LEU A 102 6.21 4.65 14.59
N THR A 103 5.23 5.55 14.70
CA THR A 103 5.36 6.79 15.46
C THR A 103 5.63 6.51 16.95
N VAL A 104 4.91 5.55 17.55
CA VAL A 104 5.19 5.14 18.93
C VAL A 104 6.58 4.48 19.03
N SER A 105 6.98 3.67 18.06
CA SER A 105 8.28 3.02 18.02
C SER A 105 9.42 4.04 18.00
N SER A 106 9.29 5.13 17.25
CA SER A 106 10.30 6.20 17.22
C SER A 106 10.33 7.03 18.49
N MET A 107 9.18 7.26 19.15
CA MET A 107 9.14 7.91 20.46
C MET A 107 9.87 7.12 21.56
N LEU A 108 9.84 5.78 21.45
CA LEU A 108 10.51 4.88 22.40
C LEU A 108 12.01 4.73 22.12
N GLN A 109 12.51 5.31 21.03
CA GLN A 109 13.94 5.39 20.76
C GLN A 109 14.51 6.59 21.52
N THR A 110 15.43 6.30 22.42
CA THR A 110 16.24 7.34 23.06
C THR A 110 17.04 8.06 21.98
N PRO A 111 17.05 9.42 21.97
CA PRO A 111 17.91 10.17 21.08
C PRO A 111 19.34 9.64 21.23
N GLN A 112 19.94 9.18 20.13
CA GLN A 112 21.38 9.00 20.08
C GLN A 112 21.98 10.35 20.48
N PRO A 113 22.76 10.43 21.57
CA PRO A 113 23.57 11.61 21.80
C PRO A 113 24.40 11.79 20.53
N HIS A 114 24.27 12.93 19.86
CA HIS A 114 25.28 13.36 18.91
C HIS A 114 26.64 13.13 19.59
N PRO A 115 27.65 12.54 18.91
CA PRO A 115 28.95 12.36 19.51
C PRO A 115 29.45 13.73 19.94
N ALA A 116 29.31 14.03 21.24
CA ALA A 116 29.86 15.23 21.83
C ALA A 116 31.35 15.18 21.47
N GLY A 117 31.83 16.23 20.80
CA GLY A 117 33.15 16.27 20.20
C GLY A 117 34.20 15.65 21.12
N CYS A 118 34.82 14.56 20.66
CA CYS A 118 35.93 13.91 21.33
C CYS A 118 37.16 14.84 21.27
N HIS A 119 37.19 15.86 22.12
CA HIS A 119 38.40 16.56 22.48
C HIS A 119 38.90 16.00 23.80
N SER A 120 39.70 14.92 23.72
CA SER A 120 40.90 14.74 24.55
C SER A 120 41.58 13.42 24.20
N THR A 121 42.90 13.52 24.15
CA THR A 121 43.87 12.48 23.85
C THR A 121 43.73 11.25 24.75
N ALA A 122 43.77 10.07 24.12
CA ALA A 122 44.03 8.76 24.74
C ALA A 122 42.94 8.19 25.69
N SER A 123 41.81 7.77 25.11
CA SER A 123 41.11 6.54 25.52
C SER A 123 40.07 6.18 24.47
N THR A 124 40.02 4.91 24.08
CA THR A 124 39.09 4.31 23.11
C THR A 124 37.64 4.75 23.32
N CYS A 125 37.19 5.77 22.58
CA CYS A 125 35.77 6.10 22.49
C CYS A 125 35.09 5.08 21.58
N SER A 126 34.75 3.91 22.12
CA SER A 126 33.72 3.08 21.51
C SER A 126 32.38 3.75 21.80
N PRO A 127 31.58 4.15 20.78
CA PRO A 127 30.24 4.67 21.04
C PRO A 127 29.43 3.57 21.73
N PRO A 128 28.55 3.88 22.70
CA PRO A 128 27.58 2.92 23.17
C PRO A 128 26.57 2.73 22.02
N ILE A 129 26.82 1.72 21.17
CA ILE A 129 25.81 1.18 20.28
C ILE A 129 24.77 0.59 21.23
N SER A 130 23.80 1.40 21.62
CA SER A 130 22.66 0.95 22.41
C SER A 130 21.85 0.06 21.50
N ALA A 131 22.23 -1.23 21.45
CA ALA A 131 21.54 -2.23 20.67
C ALA A 131 20.06 -2.14 21.00
N SER A 132 19.24 -1.89 19.99
CA SER A 132 17.79 -1.83 20.14
C SER A 132 17.34 -3.15 20.77
N SER A 133 16.67 -3.06 21.93
CA SER A 133 16.25 -4.26 22.68
C SER A 133 15.40 -5.15 21.77
N PRO A 134 15.50 -6.50 21.83
CA PRO A 134 14.77 -7.39 20.92
C PRO A 134 13.27 -7.10 20.81
N ALA A 135 12.63 -6.70 21.91
CA ALA A 135 11.22 -6.31 21.93
C ALA A 135 10.90 -5.06 21.08
N ARG A 136 11.77 -4.03 21.13
CA ARG A 136 11.63 -2.80 20.32
C ARG A 136 11.79 -3.11 18.84
N LEU A 137 12.77 -3.96 18.50
CA LEU A 137 12.99 -4.40 17.12
C LEU A 137 11.81 -5.23 16.60
N ALA A 138 11.29 -6.15 17.40
CA ALA A 138 10.10 -6.95 17.04
C ALA A 138 8.86 -6.08 16.85
N PHE A 139 8.65 -5.07 17.71
CA PHE A 139 7.56 -4.11 17.59
C PHE A 139 7.67 -3.30 16.29
N PHE A 140 8.86 -2.77 15.99
CA PHE A 140 9.12 -2.07 14.74
C PHE A 140 8.88 -2.94 13.50
N TYR A 141 9.42 -4.16 13.49
CA TYR A 141 9.21 -5.07 12.36
C TYR A 141 7.73 -5.43 12.17
N THR A 142 7.00 -5.65 13.27
CA THR A 142 5.56 -5.86 13.21
C THR A 142 4.86 -4.68 12.55
N ALA A 143 5.26 -3.45 12.88
CA ALA A 143 4.70 -2.24 12.30
C ALA A 143 4.95 -2.16 10.78
N ILE A 144 6.18 -2.38 10.30
CA ILE A 144 6.46 -2.33 8.84
C ILE A 144 5.84 -3.49 8.08
N TYR A 145 5.73 -4.69 8.66
CA TYR A 145 5.05 -5.80 7.98
C TYR A 145 3.52 -5.61 7.94
N LEU A 146 2.96 -4.93 8.93
CA LEU A 146 1.57 -4.47 8.87
C LEU A 146 1.38 -3.40 7.78
N LEU A 147 2.38 -2.52 7.58
CA LEU A 147 2.40 -1.56 6.47
C LEU A 147 2.38 -2.26 5.11
N ALA A 148 3.17 -3.32 4.96
CA ALA A 148 3.21 -4.13 3.75
C ALA A 148 1.87 -4.85 3.50
N LEU A 149 1.20 -5.32 4.55
CA LEU A 149 -0.14 -5.91 4.45
C LEU A 149 -1.17 -4.87 4.02
N ALA A 150 -1.11 -3.66 4.56
CA ALA A 150 -1.97 -2.56 4.12
C ALA A 150 -1.81 -2.27 2.62
N GLN A 151 -0.57 -2.20 2.12
CA GLN A 151 -0.28 -2.09 0.68
C GLN A 151 -0.88 -3.21 -0.13
N GLY A 152 -0.74 -4.46 0.34
CA GLY A 152 -1.25 -5.62 -0.37
C GLY A 152 -2.75 -5.55 -0.62
N PHE A 153 -3.53 -5.04 0.35
CA PHE A 153 -4.96 -4.80 0.16
C PHE A 153 -5.25 -3.55 -0.68
N HIS A 154 -4.51 -2.46 -0.45
CA HIS A 154 -4.78 -1.19 -1.12
C HIS A 154 -4.52 -1.23 -2.63
N MET A 155 -3.30 -1.59 -3.02
CA MET A 155 -2.78 -1.38 -4.37
C MET A 155 -3.68 -2.00 -5.45
N PRO A 156 -3.98 -3.31 -5.43
CA PRO A 156 -4.80 -3.91 -6.47
C PRO A 156 -6.26 -3.45 -6.42
N CYS A 157 -6.78 -3.18 -5.21
CA CYS A 157 -8.21 -2.93 -5.01
C CYS A 157 -8.60 -1.48 -5.28
N SER A 158 -7.73 -0.51 -4.98
CA SER A 158 -7.98 0.92 -5.18
C SER A 158 -8.02 1.25 -6.67
N GLU A 159 -7.07 0.73 -7.44
CA GLU A 159 -7.05 0.86 -8.90
C GLU A 159 -8.28 0.25 -9.55
N ALA A 160 -8.61 -0.99 -9.18
CA ALA A 160 -9.77 -1.68 -9.70
C ALA A 160 -11.08 -0.95 -9.33
N LEU A 161 -11.21 -0.51 -8.07
CA LEU A 161 -12.37 0.25 -7.61
C LEU A 161 -12.54 1.55 -8.40
N GLY A 162 -11.47 2.28 -8.69
CA GLY A 162 -11.57 3.51 -9.47
C GLY A 162 -11.90 3.27 -10.94
N ALA A 163 -11.39 2.17 -11.51
CA ALA A 163 -11.76 1.75 -12.85
C ALA A 163 -13.24 1.38 -12.96
N ASP A 164 -13.82 0.74 -11.94
CA ASP A 164 -15.24 0.34 -11.89
C ASP A 164 -16.21 1.53 -11.93
N GLN A 165 -15.71 2.74 -11.64
CA GLN A 165 -16.54 3.95 -11.68
C GLN A 165 -16.96 4.32 -13.10
N PHE A 166 -16.28 3.81 -14.13
CA PHE A 166 -16.55 4.12 -15.54
C PHE A 166 -17.26 2.98 -16.26
N ASP A 167 -17.90 3.27 -17.39
CA ASP A 167 -18.54 2.23 -18.20
C ASP A 167 -17.48 1.49 -19.03
N PRO A 168 -17.39 0.13 -18.97
CA PRO A 168 -16.44 -0.63 -19.79
C PRO A 168 -16.63 -0.42 -21.30
N SER A 169 -17.82 -0.04 -21.77
CA SER A 169 -18.09 0.24 -23.19
C SER A 169 -17.43 1.55 -23.68
N VAL A 170 -17.04 2.45 -22.78
CA VAL A 170 -16.47 3.77 -23.09
C VAL A 170 -15.00 3.83 -22.66
N GLY A 171 -14.13 3.23 -23.48
CA GLY A 171 -12.71 3.05 -23.16
C GLY A 171 -11.93 4.34 -22.86
N ALA A 172 -12.27 5.45 -23.51
CA ALA A 172 -11.55 6.73 -23.36
C ALA A 172 -11.60 7.29 -21.92
N SER A 173 -12.73 7.16 -21.23
CA SER A 173 -12.87 7.67 -19.86
C SER A 173 -12.04 6.87 -18.86
N ARG A 174 -11.99 5.54 -19.04
CA ARG A 174 -11.20 4.65 -18.17
C ARG A 174 -9.70 4.84 -18.37
N SER A 175 -9.25 5.04 -19.62
CA SER A 175 -7.84 5.36 -19.92
C SER A 175 -7.43 6.69 -19.28
N SER A 176 -8.26 7.73 -19.42
CA SER A 176 -8.00 9.02 -18.78
C SER A 176 -7.94 8.91 -17.26
N TYR A 177 -8.78 8.09 -16.63
CA TYR A 177 -8.68 7.80 -15.20
C TYR A 177 -7.32 7.22 -14.81
N PHE A 178 -6.85 6.19 -15.51
CA PHE A 178 -5.55 5.59 -15.20
C PHE A 178 -4.41 6.60 -15.36
N ASN A 179 -4.46 7.46 -16.38
CA ASN A 179 -3.48 8.53 -16.55
C ASN A 179 -3.46 9.48 -15.34
N TRP A 180 -4.63 9.95 -14.89
CA TRP A 180 -4.72 10.84 -13.73
C TRP A 180 -4.33 10.15 -12.42
N PHE A 181 -4.71 8.89 -12.25
CA PHE A 181 -4.35 8.10 -11.08
C PHE A 181 -2.83 7.94 -10.96
N HIS A 182 -2.16 7.51 -12.02
CA HIS A 182 -0.70 7.36 -12.04
C HIS A 182 0.02 8.70 -11.94
N PHE A 183 -0.47 9.74 -12.63
CA PHE A 183 0.07 11.10 -12.50
C PHE A 183 0.02 11.60 -11.05
N SER A 184 -1.09 11.37 -10.35
CA SER A 184 -1.22 11.73 -8.94
C SER A 184 -0.25 10.93 -8.06
N ILE A 185 -0.10 9.62 -8.29
CA ILE A 185 0.86 8.78 -7.59
C ILE A 185 2.30 9.27 -7.80
N SER A 186 2.69 9.66 -9.01
CA SER A 186 4.02 10.22 -9.27
C SER A 186 4.30 11.47 -8.43
N TRP A 187 3.31 12.35 -8.27
CA TRP A 187 3.42 13.48 -7.36
C TRP A 187 3.52 13.07 -5.89
N GLY A 188 2.80 12.02 -5.48
CA GLY A 188 2.93 11.46 -4.14
C GLY A 188 4.34 10.94 -3.84
N TYR A 189 4.98 10.26 -4.80
CA TYR A 189 6.39 9.85 -4.70
C TYR A 189 7.31 11.07 -4.55
N ALA A 190 7.13 12.11 -5.36
CA ALA A 190 7.97 13.30 -5.31
C ALA A 190 7.84 14.04 -3.97
N ILE A 191 6.62 14.20 -3.45
CA ILE A 191 6.37 14.84 -2.15
C ILE A 191 6.97 14.00 -1.01
N ALA A 192 6.83 12.68 -1.04
CA ALA A 192 7.45 11.82 -0.04
C ALA A 192 8.98 11.98 -0.04
N ALA A 193 9.61 11.86 -1.21
CA ALA A 193 11.06 11.92 -1.35
C ALA A 193 11.66 13.30 -0.99
N ILE A 194 10.89 14.38 -1.14
CA ILE A 194 11.37 15.75 -0.84
C ILE A 194 10.96 16.15 0.57
N VAL A 195 9.66 16.16 0.87
CA VAL A 195 9.11 16.74 2.10
C VAL A 195 9.23 15.78 3.26
N ILE A 196 8.80 14.52 3.10
CA ILE A 196 8.81 13.56 4.21
C ILE A 196 10.25 13.19 4.58
N THR A 197 11.07 12.83 3.61
CA THR A 197 12.50 12.56 3.85
C THR A 197 13.21 13.75 4.52
N TYR A 198 12.92 14.98 4.10
CA TYR A 198 13.47 16.17 4.75
C TYR A 198 13.07 16.26 6.23
N ILE A 199 11.78 16.06 6.55
CA ILE A 199 11.29 16.06 7.93
C ILE A 199 11.98 14.97 8.74
N GLU A 200 12.05 13.74 8.23
CA GLU A 200 12.67 12.61 8.92
C GLU A 200 14.15 12.85 9.26
N GLU A 201 14.91 13.44 8.32
CA GLU A 201 16.36 13.63 8.48
C GLU A 201 16.74 14.92 9.22
N ASN A 202 15.93 15.98 9.12
CA ASN A 202 16.30 17.30 9.64
C ASN A 202 15.47 17.75 10.85
N VAL A 203 14.24 17.24 10.99
CA VAL A 203 13.35 17.57 12.12
C VAL A 203 13.33 16.41 13.11
N GLY A 204 13.09 15.20 12.61
CA GLY A 204 13.09 13.98 13.40
C GLY A 204 12.19 12.89 12.81
N TRP A 205 12.55 11.64 13.12
CA TRP A 205 11.84 10.45 12.67
C TRP A 205 10.41 10.36 13.17
N THR A 206 10.20 10.80 14.40
CA THR A 206 8.89 10.83 15.02
C THR A 206 7.94 11.75 14.28
N GLU A 207 8.40 12.94 13.93
CA GLU A 207 7.65 13.94 13.21
C GLU A 207 7.34 13.44 11.79
N GLY A 208 8.33 12.82 11.13
CA GLY A 208 8.14 12.19 9.83
C GLY A 208 7.06 11.11 9.84
N PHE A 209 7.13 10.15 10.76
CA PHE A 209 6.12 9.10 10.90
C PHE A 209 4.75 9.64 11.33
N ALA A 210 4.71 10.67 12.18
CA ALA A 210 3.46 11.32 12.57
C ALA A 210 2.78 12.04 11.39
N VAL A 211 3.55 12.68 10.50
CA VAL A 211 3.03 13.31 9.28
C VAL A 211 2.52 12.24 8.31
N CYS A 212 3.23 11.12 8.14
CA CYS A 212 2.74 9.97 7.37
C CYS A 212 1.43 9.44 7.96
N TRP A 213 1.33 9.29 9.28
CA TRP A 213 0.11 8.86 9.97
C TRP A 213 -1.06 9.83 9.75
N ALA A 214 -0.83 11.13 9.90
CA ALA A 214 -1.83 12.17 9.66
C ALA A 214 -2.32 12.16 8.21
N THR A 215 -1.41 11.93 7.25
CA THR A 215 -1.75 11.76 5.84
C THR A 215 -2.69 10.56 5.63
N MET A 216 -2.48 9.46 6.36
CA MET A 216 -3.37 8.29 6.31
C MET A 216 -4.73 8.52 6.99
N VAL A 217 -4.82 9.43 7.96
CA VAL A 217 -6.11 9.88 8.51
C VAL A 217 -6.88 10.63 7.42
N VAL A 218 -6.22 11.56 6.73
CA VAL A 218 -6.84 12.32 5.63
C VAL A 218 -7.25 11.38 4.49
N TYR A 219 -6.39 10.43 4.12
CA TYR A 219 -6.70 9.36 3.16
C TYR A 219 -8.02 8.66 3.49
N LEU A 220 -8.17 8.20 4.75
CA LEU A 220 -9.35 7.43 5.15
C LEU A 220 -10.60 8.31 5.17
N VAL A 221 -10.49 9.55 5.64
CA VAL A 221 -11.59 10.51 5.61
C VAL A 221 -12.05 10.79 4.17
N VAL A 222 -11.12 11.05 3.25
CA VAL A 222 -11.42 11.29 1.82
C VAL A 222 -12.10 10.07 1.19
N PHE A 223 -11.60 8.87 1.47
CA PHE A 223 -12.22 7.62 1.00
C PHE A 223 -13.66 7.46 1.53
N LEU A 224 -13.86 7.68 2.82
CA LEU A 224 -15.17 7.55 3.45
C LEU A 224 -16.18 8.58 2.94
N LEU A 225 -15.76 9.83 2.71
CA LEU A 225 -16.59 10.87 2.10
C LEU A 225 -17.05 10.48 0.69
N GLY A 226 -16.22 9.76 -0.08
CA GLY A 226 -16.55 9.25 -1.40
C GLY A 226 -17.57 8.09 -1.40
N THR A 227 -17.78 7.40 -0.27
CA THR A 227 -18.56 6.14 -0.18
C THR A 227 -19.92 6.19 -0.88
N ARG A 228 -20.69 7.28 -0.72
CA ARG A 228 -22.03 7.40 -1.32
C ARG A 228 -22.00 7.64 -2.84
N THR A 229 -20.85 8.03 -3.38
CA THR A 229 -20.65 8.28 -4.80
C THR A 229 -20.16 7.04 -5.54
N TYR A 230 -19.49 6.11 -4.85
CA TYR A 230 -18.93 4.91 -5.47
C TYR A 230 -20.02 4.01 -6.06
N ARG A 231 -19.76 3.54 -7.27
CA ARG A 231 -20.55 2.50 -7.90
C ARG A 231 -20.35 1.19 -7.15
N VAL A 232 -21.46 0.49 -6.89
CA VAL A 232 -21.45 -0.82 -6.26
C VAL A 232 -20.78 -1.81 -7.21
N GLU A 233 -19.80 -2.55 -6.68
CA GLU A 233 -19.15 -3.64 -7.38
C GLU A 233 -20.20 -4.67 -7.79
N GLN A 234 -20.20 -5.07 -9.06
CA GLN A 234 -21.10 -6.15 -9.48
C GLN A 234 -20.52 -7.46 -8.95
N PRO A 235 -21.34 -8.32 -8.31
CA PRO A 235 -20.86 -9.62 -7.86
C PRO A 235 -20.30 -10.38 -9.06
N VAL A 236 -19.10 -10.94 -8.90
CA VAL A 236 -18.50 -11.84 -9.89
C VAL A 236 -19.50 -12.98 -10.07
N ASN A 237 -20.14 -13.01 -11.23
CA ASN A 237 -21.12 -14.04 -11.53
C ASN A 237 -20.38 -15.38 -11.47
N SER A 238 -20.84 -16.33 -10.65
CA SER A 238 -20.17 -17.63 -10.44
C SER A 238 -19.93 -18.40 -11.75
N SER A 239 -20.63 -18.03 -12.81
CA SER A 239 -20.42 -18.46 -14.19
C SER A 239 -19.07 -18.03 -14.80
N SER A 240 -18.47 -16.90 -14.42
CA SER A 240 -17.19 -16.42 -14.97
C SER A 240 -15.99 -17.21 -14.41
N LEU A 241 -16.01 -17.51 -13.10
CA LEU A 241 -15.04 -18.43 -12.49
C LEU A 241 -15.23 -19.85 -13.02
N ALA A 242 -16.47 -20.33 -13.15
CA ALA A 242 -16.74 -21.63 -13.78
C ALA A 242 -16.25 -21.68 -15.24
N GLN A 243 -16.36 -20.58 -16.00
CA GLN A 243 -15.85 -20.47 -17.37
C GLN A 243 -14.32 -20.42 -17.43
N LEU A 244 -13.66 -19.72 -16.52
CA LEU A 244 -12.19 -19.71 -16.39
C LEU A 244 -11.67 -21.09 -16.00
N THR A 245 -12.33 -21.75 -15.05
CA THR A 245 -12.01 -23.12 -14.65
C THR A 245 -12.21 -24.07 -15.84
N LYS A 246 -13.33 -23.93 -16.58
CA LYS A 246 -13.58 -24.70 -17.80
C LYS A 246 -12.51 -24.49 -18.87
N LYS A 247 -12.12 -23.24 -19.13
CA LYS A 247 -11.04 -22.92 -20.08
C LYS A 247 -9.71 -23.53 -19.65
N LEU A 248 -9.35 -23.40 -18.37
CA LEU A 248 -8.12 -23.99 -17.82
C LEU A 248 -8.12 -25.53 -17.88
N THR A 249 -9.25 -26.19 -17.60
CA THR A 249 -9.38 -27.64 -17.82
C THR A 249 -9.33 -28.00 -19.29
N PHE A 250 -9.97 -27.23 -20.18
CA PHE A 250 -9.96 -27.49 -21.63
C PHE A 250 -8.53 -27.43 -22.19
N PHE A 251 -7.77 -26.37 -21.87
CA PHE A 251 -6.35 -26.27 -22.24
C PHE A 251 -5.50 -27.43 -21.67
N ARG A 252 -5.75 -27.84 -20.42
CA ARG A 252 -5.08 -29.00 -19.82
C ARG A 252 -5.41 -30.33 -20.51
N THR A 253 -6.58 -30.43 -21.16
CA THR A 253 -7.00 -31.66 -21.86
C THR A 253 -6.42 -31.72 -23.28
N ASP A 254 -6.28 -30.57 -23.95
CA ASP A 254 -5.67 -30.47 -25.29
C ASP A 254 -4.14 -30.69 -25.28
N ASP A 255 -3.44 -30.29 -24.21
CA ASP A 255 -2.02 -30.59 -24.04
C ASP A 255 -1.77 -32.09 -23.77
N ALA A 256 -2.71 -32.78 -23.10
CA ALA A 256 -2.58 -34.20 -22.78
C ALA A 256 -2.87 -35.12 -23.98
N THR A 257 -3.72 -34.71 -24.93
CA THR A 257 -4.02 -35.49 -26.14
C THR A 257 -2.94 -35.37 -27.21
N THR A 258 -2.16 -34.28 -27.21
CA THR A 258 -1.08 -34.06 -28.17
C THR A 258 0.16 -34.94 -27.87
N ASP A 259 0.38 -35.32 -26.61
CA ASP A 259 1.52 -36.16 -26.19
C ASP A 259 1.28 -37.67 -26.34
N THR A 260 0.06 -38.10 -26.69
CA THR A 260 -0.28 -39.54 -26.87
C THR A 260 -0.25 -39.98 -28.35
N GLN A 261 0.09 -39.09 -29.27
CA GLN A 261 0.12 -39.32 -30.72
C GLN A 261 1.54 -39.23 -31.32
N ARG A 262 2.60 -39.33 -30.51
CA ARG A 262 3.99 -39.35 -30.98
C ARG A 262 4.73 -40.63 -30.57
#